data_AF-A0A069I5B8-F1
#
_entry.id   AF-A0A069I5B8-F1
#
_cell.length_a   1.000
_cell.length_b   1.000
_cell.length_c   1.000
_cell.angle_alpha   90.00
_cell.angle_beta   90.00
_cell.angle_gamma   90.00
#
_symmetry.space_group_name_H-M   'P 1'
#
loop_
_entity.id
_entity.type
_entity.pdbx_description
1 polymer ?
#
loop_
_entity_poly.entity_id
_entity_poly.type
_entity_poly.pdbx_seq_one_letter_code
_entity_poly.pdbx_strand_id
1 'polypeptide(L)'
;MRLLKQMKPAGHNRNKVVALRDEARRLKLDKNPIAFCFLLRSMFEISAKAYCDDHKSSGGPSTKKSNGDDKALAQLLRDIAGHLTQNNSDKAMVKVLHGAMAELGRSDGFLSVTSMNQLVHNPSFMISPADIALLFGNIFPLLEAMNS
;
A
#
# COMPACT_ATOMS: atom_id res chain seq x y z
N MET A 1 2.78 -2.27 -15.40
CA MET A 1 3.10 -3.72 -15.31
C MET A 1 4.57 -4.06 -15.07
N ARG A 2 5.55 -3.28 -15.56
CA ARG A 2 6.98 -3.58 -15.34
C ARG A 2 7.37 -3.64 -13.85
N LEU A 3 6.91 -2.66 -13.06
CA LEU A 3 7.16 -2.60 -11.61
C LEU A 3 6.67 -3.85 -10.87
N LEU A 4 5.43 -4.30 -11.11
CA LEU A 4 4.92 -5.55 -10.53
C LEU A 4 5.69 -6.80 -10.97
N LYS A 5 6.32 -6.82 -12.15
CA LYS A 5 7.18 -7.94 -12.57
C LYS A 5 8.49 -7.99 -11.78
N GLN A 6 8.99 -6.83 -11.34
CA GLN A 6 10.26 -6.69 -10.64
C GLN A 6 10.09 -6.88 -9.12
N MET A 7 8.91 -6.59 -8.59
CA MET A 7 8.57 -6.81 -7.19
C MET A 7 8.76 -8.29 -6.82
N LYS A 8 9.65 -8.55 -5.86
CA LYS A 8 9.91 -9.87 -5.28
C LYS A 8 9.59 -9.83 -3.78
N PRO A 9 8.33 -10.04 -3.38
CA PRO A 9 7.98 -10.02 -1.96
C PRO A 9 8.81 -11.04 -1.18
N ALA A 10 9.51 -10.55 -0.16
CA ALA A 10 10.31 -11.35 0.78
C ALA A 10 9.73 -11.26 2.20
N GLY A 11 10.14 -12.18 3.08
CA GLY A 11 9.69 -12.27 4.46
C GLY A 11 8.51 -13.23 4.70
N HIS A 12 8.10 -13.37 5.96
CA HIS A 12 7.04 -14.31 6.38
C HIS A 12 5.65 -13.83 5.91
N ASN A 13 4.68 -14.72 5.67
CA ASN A 13 3.30 -14.32 5.32
C ASN A 13 3.13 -13.53 3.99
N ARG A 14 4.09 -13.58 3.05
CA ARG A 14 4.02 -12.88 1.74
C ARG A 14 3.44 -13.69 0.59
N ASN A 15 3.14 -14.97 0.78
CA ASN A 15 2.60 -15.85 -0.27
C ASN A 15 1.34 -15.28 -0.93
N LYS A 16 0.45 -14.65 -0.14
CA LYS A 16 -0.76 -14.03 -0.68
C LYS A 16 -0.46 -12.75 -1.47
N VAL A 17 0.54 -11.98 -1.08
CA VAL A 17 1.01 -10.80 -1.85
C VAL A 17 1.57 -11.24 -3.21
N VAL A 18 2.30 -12.35 -3.25
CA VAL A 18 2.81 -12.96 -4.49
C VAL A 18 1.66 -13.37 -5.41
N ALA A 19 0.64 -14.07 -4.89
CA ALA A 19 -0.54 -14.46 -5.66
C ALA A 19 -1.28 -13.23 -6.22
N LEU A 20 -1.55 -12.22 -5.38
CA LEU A 20 -2.22 -10.99 -5.79
C LEU A 20 -1.43 -10.21 -6.84
N ARG A 21 -0.10 -10.14 -6.71
CA ARG A 21 0.79 -9.55 -7.72
C ARG A 21 0.64 -10.26 -9.06
N ASP A 22 0.61 -11.60 -9.06
CA ASP A 22 0.53 -12.38 -10.28
C ASP A 22 -0.86 -12.32 -10.94
N GLU A 23 -1.93 -12.21 -10.15
CA GLU A 23 -3.26 -11.89 -10.64
C GLU A 23 -3.32 -10.48 -11.22
N ALA A 24 -2.83 -9.48 -10.49
CA ALA A 24 -2.81 -8.09 -10.95
C ALA A 24 -2.05 -7.97 -12.28
N ARG A 25 -0.97 -8.74 -12.45
CA ARG A 25 -0.18 -8.79 -13.69
C ARG A 25 -0.93 -9.28 -14.93
N ARG A 26 -2.02 -10.01 -14.76
CA ARG A 26 -2.86 -10.53 -15.85
C ARG A 26 -3.96 -9.55 -16.25
N LEU A 27 -4.27 -8.57 -15.40
CA LEU A 27 -5.28 -7.55 -15.67
C LEU A 27 -4.78 -6.52 -16.68
N LYS A 28 -5.69 -6.05 -17.53
CA LYS A 28 -5.44 -4.93 -18.44
C LYS A 28 -6.14 -3.69 -17.87
N LEU A 29 -5.41 -2.61 -17.60
CA LEU A 29 -5.98 -1.43 -16.91
C LEU A 29 -7.14 -0.79 -17.68
N ASP A 30 -7.12 -0.83 -19.02
CA ASP A 30 -8.20 -0.37 -19.90
C ASP A 30 -9.45 -1.24 -19.83
N LYS A 31 -9.32 -2.51 -19.41
CA LYS A 31 -10.44 -3.47 -19.33
C LYS A 31 -10.88 -3.80 -17.90
N ASN A 32 -9.96 -3.72 -16.96
CA ASN A 32 -10.13 -4.18 -15.59
C ASN A 32 -9.61 -3.16 -14.55
N PRO A 33 -9.92 -1.85 -14.68
CA PRO A 33 -9.37 -0.82 -13.79
C PRO A 33 -9.77 -1.06 -12.33
N ILE A 34 -11.05 -1.35 -12.09
CA ILE A 34 -11.61 -1.56 -10.75
C ILE A 34 -10.99 -2.80 -10.08
N ALA A 35 -10.92 -3.92 -10.81
CA ALA A 35 -10.33 -5.15 -10.28
C ALA A 35 -8.86 -4.95 -9.91
N PHE A 36 -8.10 -4.20 -10.73
CA PHE A 36 -6.72 -3.87 -10.41
C PHE A 36 -6.61 -3.09 -9.10
N CYS A 37 -7.47 -2.09 -8.88
CA CYS A 37 -7.50 -1.32 -7.64
C CYS A 37 -7.81 -2.20 -6.42
N PHE A 38 -8.70 -3.19 -6.52
CA PHE A 38 -8.98 -4.12 -5.42
C PHE A 38 -7.79 -5.00 -5.07
N LEU A 39 -7.12 -5.55 -6.08
CA LEU A 39 -5.92 -6.35 -5.86
C LEU A 39 -4.82 -5.48 -5.25
N LEU A 40 -4.61 -4.27 -5.78
CA LEU A 40 -3.61 -3.34 -5.26
C LEU A 40 -3.90 -2.97 -3.80
N ARG A 41 -5.15 -2.64 -3.45
CA ARG A 41 -5.54 -2.30 -2.08
C ARG A 41 -5.29 -3.48 -1.14
N SER A 42 -5.64 -4.68 -1.58
CA SER A 42 -5.42 -5.92 -0.83
C SER A 42 -3.94 -6.21 -0.63
N MET A 43 -3.09 -5.93 -1.62
CA MET A 43 -1.63 -6.04 -1.50
C MET A 43 -1.11 -5.11 -0.40
N PHE A 44 -1.55 -3.85 -0.34
CA PHE A 44 -1.15 -2.92 0.73
C PHE A 44 -1.59 -3.41 2.12
N GLU A 45 -2.85 -3.84 2.27
CA GLU A 45 -3.39 -4.32 3.54
C GLU A 45 -2.59 -5.50 4.10
N ILE A 46 -2.29 -6.48 3.25
CA ILE A 46 -1.55 -7.68 3.65
C ILE A 46 -0.07 -7.34 3.91
N SER A 47 0.54 -6.55 3.02
CA SER A 47 1.94 -6.15 3.16
C SER A 47 2.20 -5.36 4.43
N ALA A 48 1.29 -4.43 4.78
CA ALA A 48 1.41 -3.62 5.98
C ALA A 48 1.37 -4.47 7.25
N LYS A 49 0.43 -5.42 7.34
CA LYS A 49 0.32 -6.35 8.47
C LYS A 49 1.58 -7.21 8.59
N ALA A 50 2.00 -7.79 7.48
CA ALA A 50 3.16 -8.66 7.43
C ALA A 50 4.45 -7.89 7.79
N TYR A 51 4.59 -6.63 7.36
CA TYR A 51 5.69 -5.75 7.74
C TYR A 51 5.73 -5.48 9.25
N CYS A 52 4.58 -5.18 9.85
CA CYS A 52 4.47 -4.99 11.30
C CYS A 52 4.88 -6.25 12.07
N ASP A 53 4.49 -7.42 11.59
CA ASP A 53 4.86 -8.69 12.23
C ASP A 53 6.39 -8.91 12.20
N ASP A 54 7.05 -8.66 11.07
CA ASP A 54 8.50 -8.83 10.94
C ASP A 54 9.30 -7.89 11.87
N HIS A 55 8.77 -6.69 12.13
CA HIS A 55 9.46 -5.66 12.91
C HIS A 55 8.94 -5.55 14.35
N LYS A 56 8.04 -6.44 14.78
CA LYS A 56 7.43 -6.39 16.11
C LYS A 56 8.46 -6.49 17.24
N SER A 57 9.52 -7.27 17.05
CA SER A 57 10.59 -7.47 18.03
C SER A 57 11.62 -6.33 18.08
N SER A 58 11.72 -5.51 17.02
CA SER A 58 12.69 -4.43 16.90
C SER A 58 12.09 -3.04 17.18
N GLY A 59 10.88 -2.98 17.73
CA GLY A 59 10.19 -1.72 18.02
C GLY A 59 9.48 -1.09 16.81
N GLY A 60 9.20 -1.89 15.77
CA GLY A 60 8.48 -1.45 14.59
C GLY A 60 7.01 -1.12 14.83
N PRO A 61 6.29 -0.65 13.80
CA PRO A 61 4.89 -0.26 13.90
C PRO A 61 3.99 -1.42 14.32
N SER A 62 2.98 -1.11 15.15
CA SER A 62 1.93 -2.07 15.54
C SER A 62 0.67 -1.88 14.71
N THR A 63 0.00 -2.98 14.39
CA THR A 63 -1.36 -3.00 13.77
C THR A 63 -2.45 -2.53 14.73
N LYS A 64 -2.18 -2.54 16.04
CA LYS A 64 -3.12 -2.13 17.08
C LYS A 64 -2.83 -0.71 17.58
N LYS A 65 -3.90 -0.01 17.94
CA LYS A 65 -3.85 1.23 18.74
C LYS A 65 -3.58 0.89 20.22
N SER A 66 -3.28 1.91 21.02
CA SER A 66 -3.07 1.77 22.47
C SER A 66 -4.28 1.22 23.22
N ASN A 67 -5.49 1.44 22.70
CA ASN A 67 -6.75 0.92 23.25
C ASN A 67 -7.08 -0.52 22.81
N GLY A 68 -6.23 -1.16 21.99
CA GLY A 68 -6.45 -2.53 21.49
C GLY A 68 -7.21 -2.64 20.17
N ASP A 69 -7.77 -1.54 19.65
CA ASP A 69 -8.45 -1.53 18.36
C ASP A 69 -7.48 -1.67 17.18
N ASP A 70 -7.96 -2.17 16.04
CA ASP A 70 -7.20 -2.15 14.80
C ASP A 70 -7.01 -0.72 14.27
N LYS A 71 -5.81 -0.44 13.77
CA LYS A 71 -5.53 0.79 13.02
C LYS A 71 -6.18 0.73 11.65
N ALA A 72 -6.74 1.84 11.21
CA ALA A 72 -7.10 2.02 9.81
C ALA A 72 -5.85 1.93 8.94
N LEU A 73 -5.97 1.40 7.72
CA LEU A 73 -4.82 1.16 6.85
C LEU A 73 -3.99 2.43 6.60
N ALA A 74 -4.61 3.60 6.38
CA ALA A 74 -3.84 4.84 6.22
C ALA A 74 -3.00 5.20 7.45
N GLN A 75 -3.52 5.01 8.66
CA GLN A 75 -2.73 5.25 9.87
C GLN A 75 -1.56 4.27 9.94
N LEU A 76 -1.81 2.99 9.67
CA LEU A 76 -0.77 1.96 9.67
C LEU A 76 0.34 2.26 8.64
N LEU A 77 -0.04 2.66 7.42
CA LEU A 77 0.91 3.01 6.35
C LEU A 77 1.72 4.26 6.68
N ARG A 78 1.14 5.25 7.39
CA ARG A 78 1.90 6.41 7.88
C ARG A 78 2.94 6.00 8.92
N ASP A 79 2.58 5.12 9.86
CA ASP A 79 3.51 4.64 10.87
C ASP A 79 4.66 3.84 10.22
N ILE A 80 4.35 3.01 9.22
CA ILE A 80 5.33 2.27 8.41
C ILE A 80 6.24 3.21 7.62
N ALA A 81 5.69 4.23 6.96
CA ALA A 81 6.51 5.23 6.26
C ALA A 81 7.42 5.99 7.25
N GLY A 82 6.93 6.33 8.45
CA GLY A 82 7.74 6.90 9.51
C GLY A 82 8.90 5.99 9.92
N HIS A 83 8.62 4.69 10.09
CA HIS A 83 9.66 3.71 10.42
C HIS A 83 10.69 3.54 9.29
N LEU A 84 10.25 3.40 8.03
CA LEU A 84 11.13 3.27 6.86
C LEU A 84 12.02 4.50 6.64
N THR A 85 11.51 5.70 6.93
CA THR A 85 12.26 6.96 6.80
C THR A 85 13.09 7.31 8.03
N GLN A 86 13.08 6.44 9.06
CA GLN A 86 13.69 6.70 10.36
C GLN A 86 13.24 8.06 10.94
N ASN A 87 11.93 8.32 10.89
CA ASN A 87 11.31 9.58 11.26
C ASN A 87 11.91 10.79 10.52
N ASN A 88 11.99 10.68 9.18
CA ASN A 88 12.55 11.68 8.27
C ASN A 88 14.07 11.93 8.38
N SER A 89 14.83 11.12 9.12
CA SER A 89 16.29 11.24 9.14
C SER A 89 16.91 10.68 7.84
N ASP A 90 16.34 9.62 7.26
CA ASP A 90 16.73 9.09 5.95
C ASP A 90 16.09 9.93 4.82
N LYS A 91 16.81 10.96 4.37
CA LYS A 91 16.35 11.87 3.31
C LYS A 91 16.18 11.19 1.95
N ALA A 92 16.94 10.12 1.69
CA ALA A 92 16.79 9.38 0.43
C ALA A 92 15.45 8.64 0.43
N MET A 93 15.13 7.95 1.53
CA MET A 93 13.86 7.24 1.66
C MET A 93 12.66 8.20 1.70
N VAL A 94 12.79 9.37 2.36
CA VAL A 94 11.74 10.41 2.32
C VAL A 94 11.40 10.82 0.90
N LYS A 95 12.42 11.00 0.04
CA LYS A 95 12.21 11.35 -1.38
C LYS A 95 11.52 10.22 -2.14
N VAL A 96 11.91 8.97 -1.89
CA VAL A 96 11.30 7.79 -2.51
C VAL A 96 9.82 7.65 -2.13
N LEU A 97 9.50 7.89 -0.86
CA LEU A 97 8.13 7.72 -0.32
C LEU A 97 7.25 8.97 -0.44
N HIS A 98 7.77 10.09 -0.97
CA HIS A 98 7.04 11.36 -1.04
C HIS A 98 5.65 11.22 -1.70
N GLY A 99 5.56 10.53 -2.83
CA GLY A 99 4.30 10.31 -3.55
C GLY A 99 3.27 9.53 -2.71
N ALA A 100 3.72 8.48 -2.02
CA ALA A 100 2.87 7.69 -1.14
C ALA A 100 2.39 8.49 0.08
N MET A 101 3.27 9.30 0.69
CA MET A 101 2.92 10.16 1.81
C MET A 101 1.93 11.26 1.40
N ALA A 102 2.11 11.85 0.22
CA ALA A 102 1.17 12.83 -0.33
C ALA A 102 -0.24 12.22 -0.52
N GLU A 103 -0.32 11.00 -1.06
CA GLU A 103 -1.59 10.27 -1.19
C GLU A 103 -2.22 9.96 0.17
N LEU A 104 -1.42 9.52 1.15
CA LEU A 104 -1.88 9.29 2.52
C LEU A 104 -2.34 10.58 3.22
N GLY A 105 -1.93 11.76 2.75
CA GLY A 105 -2.42 13.05 3.25
C GLY A 105 -3.87 13.34 2.84
N ARG A 106 -4.40 12.66 1.82
CA ARG A 106 -5.76 12.86 1.32
C ARG A 106 -6.74 11.98 2.09
N SER A 107 -7.73 12.58 2.77
CA SER A 107 -8.73 11.83 3.53
C SER A 107 -9.64 10.96 2.66
N ASP A 108 -9.82 11.35 1.40
CA ASP A 108 -10.61 10.66 0.37
C ASP A 108 -9.74 9.80 -0.57
N GLY A 109 -8.43 9.77 -0.34
CA GLY A 109 -7.46 9.07 -1.18
C GLY A 109 -7.68 7.56 -1.18
N PHE A 110 -7.16 6.90 -2.22
CA PHE A 110 -7.22 5.45 -2.38
C PHE A 110 -6.67 4.71 -1.16
N LEU A 111 -5.60 5.25 -0.56
CA LEU A 111 -4.99 4.64 0.60
C LEU A 111 -5.71 4.94 1.93
N SER A 112 -6.60 5.94 1.93
CA SER A 112 -7.25 6.49 3.12
C SER A 112 -8.67 6.00 3.36
N VAL A 113 -9.28 5.34 2.38
CA VAL A 113 -10.58 4.70 2.60
C VAL A 113 -10.51 3.67 3.72
N THR A 114 -11.51 3.69 4.61
CA THR A 114 -11.58 2.78 5.75
C THR A 114 -11.89 1.34 5.35
N SER A 115 -12.66 1.16 4.27
CA SER A 115 -13.02 -0.18 3.79
C SER A 115 -13.03 -0.25 2.27
N MET A 116 -12.86 -1.47 1.75
CA MET A 116 -13.02 -1.75 0.32
C MET A 116 -14.42 -1.40 -0.20
N ASN A 117 -15.45 -1.48 0.64
CA ASN A 117 -16.81 -1.12 0.24
C ASN A 117 -16.92 0.37 -0.12
N GLN A 118 -16.17 1.23 0.57
CA GLN A 118 -16.13 2.67 0.26
C GLN A 118 -15.50 2.96 -1.11
N LEU A 119 -14.64 2.07 -1.65
CA LEU A 119 -14.14 2.21 -3.02
C LEU A 119 -15.25 1.98 -4.05
N VAL A 120 -16.18 1.06 -3.78
CA VAL A 120 -17.33 0.80 -4.68
C VAL A 120 -18.33 1.94 -4.66
N HIS A 121 -18.59 2.52 -3.49
CA HIS A 121 -19.61 3.54 -3.30
C HIS A 121 -19.12 4.97 -3.52
N ASN A 122 -17.81 5.20 -3.67
CA ASN A 122 -17.30 6.51 -4.01
C ASN A 122 -17.61 6.79 -5.51
N PRO A 123 -18.52 7.74 -5.83
CA PRO A 123 -18.89 8.03 -7.21
C PRO A 123 -17.74 8.66 -8.02
N SER A 124 -16.70 9.14 -7.33
CA SER A 124 -15.45 9.66 -7.92
C SER A 124 -14.31 8.65 -7.83
N PHE A 125 -14.59 7.38 -7.51
CA PHE A 125 -13.57 6.34 -7.50
C PHE A 125 -12.88 6.27 -8.86
N MET A 126 -11.54 6.24 -8.88
CA MET A 126 -10.77 6.34 -10.13
C MET A 126 -11.22 5.27 -11.13
N ILE A 127 -11.87 5.73 -12.18
CA ILE A 127 -12.34 4.90 -13.29
C ILE A 127 -11.43 5.02 -14.51
N SER A 128 -10.59 6.06 -14.57
CA SER A 128 -9.67 6.28 -15.68
C SER A 128 -8.39 5.45 -15.52
N PRO A 129 -7.98 4.66 -16.53
CA PRO A 129 -6.71 3.94 -16.52
C PRO A 129 -5.49 4.85 -16.32
N ALA A 130 -5.54 6.09 -16.80
CA ALA A 130 -4.45 7.05 -16.67
C ALA A 130 -4.25 7.49 -15.22
N ASP A 131 -5.34 7.80 -14.51
CA ASP A 131 -5.29 8.18 -13.10
C ASP A 131 -4.81 7.03 -12.23
N ILE A 132 -5.26 5.80 -12.53
CA ILE A 132 -4.81 4.59 -11.84
C ILE A 132 -3.32 4.35 -12.07
N ALA A 133 -2.81 4.56 -13.29
CA ALA A 133 -1.40 4.40 -13.59
C ALA A 133 -0.54 5.43 -12.84
N LEU A 134 -1.00 6.68 -12.78
CA LEU A 134 -0.33 7.75 -12.04
C LEU A 134 -0.31 7.46 -10.53
N LEU A 135 -1.47 7.13 -9.96
CA LEU A 135 -1.58 6.74 -8.55
C LEU A 135 -0.64 5.56 -8.26
N PHE A 136 -0.70 4.50 -9.08
CA PHE A 136 0.14 3.33 -8.91
C PHE A 136 1.62 3.71 -8.89
N GLY A 137 2.08 4.58 -9.81
CA GLY A 137 3.45 5.08 -9.81
C GLY A 137 3.83 5.80 -8.51
N ASN A 138 2.91 6.60 -7.95
CA ASN A 138 3.14 7.35 -6.72
C ASN A 138 3.20 6.47 -5.46
N ILE A 139 2.37 5.42 -5.38
CA ILE A 139 2.25 4.60 -4.16
C ILE A 139 3.09 3.32 -4.20
N PHE A 140 3.45 2.81 -5.39
CA PHE A 140 4.21 1.57 -5.53
C PHE A 140 5.53 1.54 -4.73
N PRO A 141 6.32 2.62 -4.62
CA PRO A 141 7.55 2.59 -3.83
C PRO A 141 7.33 2.18 -2.36
N LEU A 142 6.21 2.59 -1.75
CA LEU A 142 5.86 2.16 -0.39
C LEU A 142 5.52 0.67 -0.35
N LEU A 143 4.77 0.17 -1.33
CA LEU A 143 4.45 -1.25 -1.43
C LEU A 143 5.72 -2.10 -1.59
N GLU A 144 6.66 -1.66 -2.40
CA GLU A 144 7.94 -2.32 -2.60
C GLU A 144 8.80 -2.32 -1.34
N ALA A 145 8.93 -1.16 -0.68
CA ALA A 145 9.72 -1.02 0.55
C ALA A 145 9.20 -1.90 1.70
N MET A 146 7.88 -2.11 1.81
CA MET A 146 7.30 -3.03 2.81
C MET A 146 7.60 -4.51 2.56
N ASN A 147 8.01 -4.85 1.34
CA ASN A 147 8.16 -6.23 0.87
C ASN A 147 9.61 -6.55 0.43
N SER A 148 10.53 -5.64 0.69
CA SER A 148 11.96 -5.79 0.39
C SER A 148 12.72 -6.48 1.53
#